data_AF-A0AAX2DRS2-F1
#
_entry.id   AF-A0AAX2DRS2-F1
#
_cell.length_a   1.000
_cell.length_b   1.000
_cell.length_c   1.000
_cell.angle_alpha   90.00
_cell.angle_beta   90.00
_cell.angle_gamma   90.00
#
_symmetry.space_group_name_H-M   'P 1'
#
loop_
_entity.id
_entity.type
_entity.pdbx_description
1 polymer ?
#
loop_
_entity_poly.entity_id
_entity_poly.type
_entity_poly.pdbx_seq_one_letter_code
_entity_poly.pdbx_strand_id
1 'polypeptide(L)'
;MKKITLGRKFDWFIDTLEKSGMFILELSNEEIETFIFEDLIVGVTSFFSKNNLIELKENGLIDEDIEKNAYLLRNKVLNIDNTSLWNINSVKQSSEWLDIFRLSDDLKNKLHERWSDEEIEYLKTI
;
A
#
# COMPACT_ATOMS: atom_id res chain seq x y z
N MET A 1 10.90 23.74 -0.22
CA MET A 1 10.64 22.36 -0.70
C MET A 1 9.91 22.45 -2.03
N LYS A 2 10.29 21.68 -3.05
CA LYS A 2 9.52 21.57 -4.29
C LYS A 2 8.22 20.80 -3.99
N LYS A 3 7.10 21.24 -4.55
CA LYS A 3 5.82 20.53 -4.43
C LYS A 3 5.95 19.18 -5.13
N ILE A 4 5.60 18.09 -4.45
CA ILE A 4 5.54 16.75 -5.04
C ILE A 4 4.45 16.75 -6.12
N THR A 5 4.75 16.23 -7.31
CA THR A 5 3.79 16.13 -8.42
C THR A 5 2.72 15.08 -8.15
N LEU A 6 1.63 15.11 -8.91
CA LEU A 6 0.56 14.14 -8.78
C LEU A 6 1.02 12.73 -9.16
N GLY A 7 1.73 12.60 -10.28
CA GLY A 7 2.30 11.33 -10.72
C GLY A 7 3.29 10.75 -9.71
N ARG A 8 4.11 11.59 -9.06
CA ARG A 8 5.01 11.10 -8.00
C ARG A 8 4.27 10.61 -6.75
N LYS A 9 3.13 11.22 -6.41
CA LYS A 9 2.27 10.73 -5.32
C LYS A 9 1.65 9.38 -5.68
N PHE A 10 1.24 9.22 -6.93
CA PHE A 10 0.70 7.95 -7.42
C PHE A 10 1.76 6.85 -7.49
N ASP A 11 2.96 7.17 -7.96
CA ASP A 11 4.10 6.27 -7.96
C ASP A 11 4.40 5.74 -6.56
N TRP A 12 4.48 6.62 -5.56
CA TRP A 12 4.66 6.20 -4.17
C TRP A 12 3.47 5.45 -3.57
N PHE A 13 2.26 5.73 -4.03
CA PHE A 13 1.09 4.95 -3.66
C PHE A 13 1.21 3.50 -4.19
N ILE A 14 1.60 3.33 -5.45
CA ILE A 14 1.83 2.00 -6.06
C ILE A 14 2.99 1.29 -5.36
N ASP A 15 4.14 1.97 -5.19
CA ASP A 15 5.31 1.40 -4.51
C ASP A 15 4.97 0.91 -3.10
N THR A 16 4.17 1.68 -2.35
CA THR A 16 3.68 1.27 -1.01
C THR A 16 2.84 -0.01 -1.09
N LEU A 17 1.96 -0.11 -2.08
CA LEU A 17 1.06 -1.24 -2.23
C LEU A 17 1.84 -2.52 -2.55
N GLU A 18 2.89 -2.41 -3.37
CA GLU A 18 3.79 -3.51 -3.71
C GLU A 18 4.63 -4.03 -2.53
N LYS A 19 4.69 -3.30 -1.40
CA LYS A 19 5.35 -3.80 -0.18
C LYS A 19 4.55 -4.82 0.61
N SER A 20 3.30 -5.08 0.22
CA SER A 20 2.43 -6.01 0.92
C SER A 20 1.58 -6.85 -0.02
N GLY A 21 1.27 -8.07 0.40
CA GLY A 21 0.51 -9.04 -0.40
C GLY A 21 0.80 -10.46 0.06
N MET A 22 0.06 -11.43 -0.44
CA MET A 22 0.23 -12.83 -0.03
C MET A 22 1.62 -13.38 -0.36
N PHE A 23 2.32 -12.80 -1.35
CA PHE A 23 3.69 -13.16 -1.71
C PHE A 23 4.68 -13.01 -0.54
N ILE A 24 4.39 -12.14 0.44
CA ILE A 24 5.23 -11.91 1.63
C ILE A 24 5.47 -13.19 2.43
N LEU A 25 4.52 -14.15 2.39
CA LEU A 25 4.63 -15.41 3.13
C LEU A 25 5.77 -16.31 2.63
N GLU A 26 6.16 -16.14 1.37
CA GLU A 26 7.23 -16.91 0.72
C GLU A 26 8.61 -16.27 0.88
N LEU A 27 8.68 -15.06 1.46
CA LEU A 27 9.91 -14.32 1.63
C LEU A 27 10.74 -14.81 2.84
N SER A 28 12.05 -14.57 2.74
CA SER A 28 12.95 -14.70 3.87
C SER A 28 12.62 -13.70 4.98
N ASN A 29 13.15 -13.97 6.17
CA ASN A 29 12.92 -13.08 7.32
C ASN A 29 13.52 -11.67 7.09
N GLU A 30 14.67 -11.57 6.44
CA GLU A 30 15.34 -10.29 6.11
C GLU A 30 14.53 -9.48 5.09
N GLU A 31 14.00 -10.15 4.06
CA GLU A 31 13.12 -9.50 3.08
C GLU A 31 11.83 -9.00 3.73
N ILE A 32 11.23 -9.78 4.65
CA ILE A 32 10.05 -9.36 5.42
C ILE A 32 10.36 -8.13 6.27
N GLU A 33 11.51 -8.11 6.94
CA GLU A 33 11.92 -6.94 7.73
C GLU A 33 11.96 -5.68 6.86
N THR A 34 12.60 -5.78 5.69
CA THR A 34 12.70 -4.67 4.75
C THR A 34 11.32 -4.24 4.21
N PHE A 35 10.55 -5.18 3.67
CA PHE A 35 9.27 -4.87 3.03
C PHE A 35 8.24 -4.34 4.04
N ILE A 36 8.13 -4.97 5.20
CA ILE A 36 7.03 -4.69 6.14
C ILE A 36 7.44 -3.66 7.18
N PHE A 37 8.57 -3.88 7.85
CA PHE A 37 8.95 -3.08 9.03
C PHE A 37 9.75 -1.83 8.68
N GLU A 38 10.24 -1.71 7.44
CA GLU A 38 10.90 -0.50 6.93
C GLU A 38 10.05 0.21 5.88
N ASP A 39 9.76 -0.46 4.76
CA ASP A 39 9.15 0.19 3.60
C ASP A 39 7.63 0.42 3.77
N LEU A 40 6.87 -0.64 4.09
CA LEU A 40 5.40 -0.57 4.17
C LEU A 40 4.96 0.45 5.23
N ILE A 41 5.56 0.41 6.43
CA ILE A 41 5.17 1.31 7.53
C ILE A 41 5.37 2.79 7.17
N VAL A 42 6.47 3.11 6.50
CA VAL A 42 6.75 4.46 5.99
C VAL A 42 5.74 4.84 4.91
N GLY A 43 5.48 3.92 3.98
CA GLY A 43 4.56 4.11 2.87
C GLY A 43 3.12 4.37 3.32
N VAL A 44 2.57 3.52 4.19
CA VAL A 44 1.18 3.68 4.68
C VAL A 44 1.01 4.92 5.55
N THR A 45 2.04 5.30 6.31
CA THR A 45 2.01 6.52 7.12
C THR A 45 1.97 7.76 6.24
N SER A 46 2.71 7.76 5.13
CA SER A 46 2.93 8.92 4.27
C SER A 46 1.92 8.99 3.12
N PHE A 47 1.94 7.99 2.24
CA PHE A 47 1.28 8.00 0.93
C PHE A 47 -0.15 7.49 0.99
N PHE A 48 -0.53 6.75 2.02
CA PHE A 48 -1.93 6.37 2.26
C PHE A 48 -2.64 7.34 3.22
N SER A 49 -2.03 8.50 3.48
CA SER A 49 -2.69 9.55 4.26
C SER A 49 -3.97 10.01 3.56
N LYS A 50 -5.00 10.35 4.36
CA LYS A 50 -6.33 10.72 3.85
C LYS A 50 -6.27 11.83 2.80
N ASN A 51 -5.45 12.85 3.01
CA ASN A 51 -5.30 13.96 2.07
C ASN A 51 -4.71 13.51 0.72
N ASN A 52 -3.71 12.61 0.75
CA ASN A 52 -3.11 12.08 -0.48
C ASN A 52 -4.12 11.24 -1.27
N LEU A 53 -4.86 10.37 -0.59
CA LEU A 53 -5.86 9.52 -1.23
C LEU A 53 -7.02 10.33 -1.83
N ILE A 54 -7.49 11.38 -1.12
CA ILE A 54 -8.49 12.31 -1.65
C ILE A 54 -7.98 12.98 -2.93
N GLU A 55 -6.75 13.48 -2.92
CA GLU A 55 -6.16 14.15 -4.08
C GLU A 55 -6.01 13.22 -5.28
N LEU A 56 -5.55 11.99 -5.07
CA LEU A 56 -5.45 10.97 -6.13
C LEU A 56 -6.83 10.66 -6.74
N LYS A 57 -7.86 10.57 -5.90
CA LYS A 57 -9.24 10.34 -6.35
C LYS A 57 -9.82 11.54 -7.10
N GLU A 58 -9.65 12.75 -6.58
CA GLU A 58 -10.17 13.98 -7.20
C GLU A 58 -9.59 14.22 -8.60
N ASN A 59 -8.40 13.70 -8.86
CA ASN A 59 -7.77 13.73 -10.18
C ASN A 59 -8.02 12.46 -11.02
N GLY A 60 -8.78 11.50 -10.51
CA GLY A 60 -9.25 10.32 -11.23
C GLY A 60 -8.25 9.15 -11.32
N LEU A 61 -7.11 9.22 -10.63
CA LEU A 61 -6.08 8.16 -10.67
C LEU A 61 -6.54 6.91 -9.91
N ILE A 62 -7.30 7.11 -8.84
CA ILE A 62 -8.00 6.05 -8.09
C ILE A 62 -9.48 6.39 -8.00
N ASP A 63 -10.33 5.40 -7.73
CA ASP A 63 -11.75 5.64 -7.46
C ASP A 63 -12.06 5.65 -5.95
N GLU A 64 -13.34 5.83 -5.61
CA GLU A 64 -13.81 5.87 -4.22
C GLU A 64 -13.60 4.54 -3.49
N ASP A 65 -13.66 3.41 -4.18
CA ASP A 65 -13.49 2.09 -3.57
C ASP A 65 -12.01 1.81 -3.27
N ILE A 66 -11.11 2.16 -4.19
CA ILE A 66 -9.65 2.11 -3.98
C ILE A 66 -9.25 3.08 -2.86
N GLU A 67 -9.79 4.31 -2.81
CA GLU A 67 -9.55 5.27 -1.73
C GLU A 67 -9.90 4.68 -0.35
N LYS A 68 -11.12 4.14 -0.21
CA LYS A 68 -11.60 3.56 1.06
C LYS A 68 -10.76 2.37 1.49
N ASN A 69 -10.47 1.46 0.57
CA ASN A 69 -9.73 0.24 0.86
C ASN A 69 -8.24 0.53 1.16
N ALA A 70 -7.62 1.48 0.47
CA ALA A 70 -6.28 1.93 0.80
C ALA A 70 -6.23 2.57 2.19
N TYR A 71 -7.21 3.42 2.53
CA TYR A 71 -7.28 4.00 3.87
C TYR A 71 -7.52 2.93 4.96
N LEU A 72 -8.31 1.90 4.66
CA LEU A 72 -8.50 0.74 5.53
C LEU A 72 -7.20 -0.05 5.72
N LEU A 73 -6.45 -0.30 4.64
CA LEU A 73 -5.14 -0.98 4.69
C LEU A 73 -4.19 -0.23 5.64
N ARG A 74 -4.09 1.10 5.46
CA ARG A 74 -3.31 1.97 6.35
C ARG A 74 -3.72 1.78 7.80
N ASN A 75 -5.00 1.88 8.11
CA ASN A 75 -5.45 1.78 9.50
C ASN A 75 -5.18 0.40 10.09
N LYS A 76 -5.33 -0.67 9.31
CA LYS A 76 -4.98 -2.03 9.75
C LYS A 76 -3.49 -2.14 10.11
N VAL A 77 -2.59 -1.67 9.24
CA VAL A 77 -1.15 -1.70 9.51
C VAL A 77 -0.79 -0.85 10.74
N LEU A 78 -1.30 0.40 10.82
CA LEU A 78 -1.01 1.29 11.95
C LEU A 78 -1.59 0.80 13.29
N ASN A 79 -2.66 0.00 13.28
CA ASN A 79 -3.20 -0.60 14.49
C ASN A 79 -2.38 -1.81 14.97
N ILE A 80 -1.59 -2.43 14.10
CA ILE A 80 -0.65 -3.51 14.44
C ILE A 80 0.70 -2.93 14.88
N ASP A 81 1.08 -1.78 14.35
CA ASP A 81 2.32 -1.09 14.73
C ASP A 81 2.43 -0.93 16.25
N ASN A 82 3.63 -1.20 16.78
CA ASN A 82 3.95 -1.21 18.21
C ASN A 82 3.09 -2.17 19.09
N THR A 83 2.43 -3.18 18.52
CA THR A 83 1.72 -4.23 19.26
C THR A 83 2.50 -5.55 19.32
N SER A 84 1.98 -6.55 20.03
CA SER A 84 2.53 -7.92 20.03
C SER A 84 2.44 -8.63 18.69
N LEU A 85 1.73 -8.08 17.70
CA LEU A 85 1.64 -8.60 16.34
C LEU A 85 2.72 -8.00 15.41
N TRP A 86 3.53 -7.04 15.88
CA TRP A 86 4.61 -6.42 15.11
C TRP A 86 5.90 -7.26 15.17
N ASN A 87 5.86 -8.45 14.59
CA ASN A 87 7.01 -9.35 14.47
C ASN A 87 6.83 -10.35 13.33
N ILE A 88 7.94 -10.91 12.84
CA ILE A 88 7.97 -11.84 11.69
C ILE A 88 7.06 -13.06 11.89
N ASN A 89 7.02 -13.64 13.10
CA ASN A 89 6.18 -14.81 13.35
C ASN A 89 4.71 -14.48 13.13
N SER A 90 4.27 -13.31 13.59
CA SER A 90 2.90 -12.83 13.41
C SER A 90 2.61 -12.51 11.94
N VAL A 91 3.54 -11.85 11.23
CA VAL A 91 3.44 -11.60 9.78
C VAL A 91 3.12 -12.89 9.01
N LYS A 92 3.76 -14.00 9.37
CA LYS A 92 3.60 -15.28 8.66
C LYS A 92 2.34 -16.07 9.02
N GLN A 93 1.69 -15.78 10.15
CA GLN A 93 0.71 -16.71 10.74
C GLN A 93 -0.59 -16.06 11.22
N SER A 94 -0.55 -14.77 11.56
CA SER A 94 -1.69 -14.11 12.19
C SER A 94 -2.77 -13.78 11.16
N SER A 95 -4.03 -13.94 11.53
CA SER A 95 -5.16 -13.59 10.68
C SER A 95 -5.17 -12.11 10.31
N GLU A 96 -4.70 -11.24 11.21
CA GLU A 96 -4.65 -9.79 11.00
C GLU A 96 -3.70 -9.42 9.85
N TRP A 97 -2.53 -10.04 9.79
CA TRP A 97 -1.59 -9.84 8.68
C TRP A 97 -2.09 -10.45 7.38
N LEU A 98 -2.69 -11.65 7.44
CA LEU A 98 -3.31 -12.25 6.25
C LEU A 98 -4.43 -11.39 5.68
N ASP A 99 -5.22 -10.72 6.54
CA ASP A 99 -6.24 -9.78 6.10
C ASP A 99 -5.65 -8.52 5.45
N ILE A 100 -4.52 -8.02 5.94
CA ILE A 100 -3.77 -6.91 5.32
C ILE A 100 -3.28 -7.33 3.93
N PHE A 101 -2.70 -8.52 3.80
CA PHE A 101 -2.16 -9.02 2.54
C PHE A 101 -3.23 -9.24 1.48
N ARG A 102 -4.35 -9.86 1.85
CA ARG A 102 -5.50 -10.01 0.94
C ARG A 102 -6.03 -8.66 0.48
N LEU A 103 -6.17 -7.71 1.40
CA LEU A 103 -6.62 -6.36 1.05
C LEU A 103 -5.66 -5.65 0.10
N SER A 104 -4.35 -5.84 0.26
CA SER A 104 -3.34 -5.30 -0.67
C SER A 104 -3.46 -5.94 -2.06
N ASP A 105 -3.59 -7.26 -2.14
CA ASP A 105 -3.74 -7.97 -3.41
C ASP A 105 -5.05 -7.58 -4.13
N ASP A 106 -6.15 -7.42 -3.39
CA ASP A 106 -7.43 -6.94 -3.92
C ASP A 106 -7.30 -5.50 -4.47
N LEU A 107 -6.57 -4.63 -3.78
CA LEU A 107 -6.30 -3.26 -4.25
C LEU A 107 -5.48 -3.26 -5.55
N LYS A 108 -4.45 -4.10 -5.66
CA LYS A 108 -3.65 -4.26 -6.89
C LYS A 108 -4.53 -4.72 -8.04
N ASN A 109 -5.36 -5.74 -7.81
CA ASN A 109 -6.30 -6.24 -8.82
C ASN A 109 -7.25 -5.14 -9.30
N LYS A 110 -7.85 -4.36 -8.39
CA LYS A 110 -8.74 -3.24 -8.75
C LYS A 110 -8.03 -2.14 -9.55
N LEU A 111 -6.76 -1.87 -9.25
CA LEU A 111 -5.96 -0.94 -10.05
C LEU A 111 -5.75 -1.46 -11.47
N HIS A 112 -5.43 -2.75 -11.63
CA HIS A 112 -5.25 -3.37 -12.95
C HIS A 112 -6.55 -3.59 -13.72
N GLU A 113 -7.71 -3.65 -13.04
CA GLU A 113 -9.03 -3.60 -13.68
C GLU A 113 -9.33 -2.22 -14.28
N ARG A 114 -8.73 -1.17 -13.71
CA ARG A 114 -8.95 0.22 -14.13
C ARG A 114 -7.93 0.69 -15.16
N TRP A 115 -6.67 0.30 -14.99
CA TRP A 115 -5.54 0.77 -15.78
C TRP A 115 -4.67 -0.40 -16.21
N SER A 116 -4.22 -0.37 -17.46
CA SER A 116 -3.15 -1.24 -17.93
C SER A 116 -1.80 -0.84 -17.31
N ASP A 117 -0.81 -1.74 -17.36
CA ASP A 117 0.54 -1.48 -16.86
C ASP A 117 1.17 -0.26 -17.57
N GLU A 118 0.94 -0.11 -18.88
CA GLU A 118 1.42 1.02 -19.67
C GLU A 118 0.79 2.35 -19.21
N GLU A 119 -0.50 2.34 -18.88
CA GLU A 119 -1.20 3.51 -18.35
C GLU A 119 -0.72 3.85 -16.94
N ILE A 120 -0.49 2.85 -16.08
CA ILE A 120 0.06 3.06 -14.74
C ILE A 120 1.43 3.75 -14.84
N GLU A 121 2.32 3.26 -15.71
CA GLU A 121 3.64 3.88 -15.93
C GLU A 121 3.52 5.32 -16.46
N TYR A 122 2.59 5.59 -17.36
CA TYR A 122 2.32 6.95 -17.81
C TYR A 122 1.82 7.85 -16.68
N LEU A 123 0.85 7.40 -15.88
CA LEU A 123 0.25 8.15 -14.77
C LEU A 123 1.27 8.48 -13.68
N LYS A 124 2.34 7.70 -13.51
CA LYS A 124 3.45 8.03 -12.60
C LYS A 124 4.21 9.30 -13.01
N THR A 125 4.07 9.75 -14.26
CA THR A 125 4.85 10.89 -14.81
C THR A 125 4.15 12.25 -14.79
N ILE A 126 2.85 12.29 -14.49
CA ILE A 126 2.02 13.52 -14.61
C ILE A 126 2.18 14.53 -13.47
#